data_AF-A0A4Q1RLX0-F1
#
_entry.id   AF-A0A4Q1RLX0-F1
#
_cell.length_a   1.000
_cell.length_b   1.000
_cell.length_c   1.000
_cell.angle_alpha   90.00
_cell.angle_beta   90.00
_cell.angle_gamma   90.00
#
_symmetry.space_group_name_H-M   'P 1'
#
loop_
_entity.id
_entity.type
_entity.pdbx_description
1 polymer ?
#
loop_
_entity_poly.entity_id
_entity_poly.type
_entity_poly.pdbx_seq_one_letter_code
_entity_poly.pdbx_strand_id
1 'polypeptide(L)' 'MIREEIFSGFCRTCNQAQMVTCEFEQKGDRLELTEVDCRYRKCIHKASCEIAKQIRQMEQEYREE' A
#
# COMPACT_ATOMS: atom_id res chain seq x y z
N MET A 1 16.28 6.13 -0.77
CA MET A 1 16.15 5.29 0.44
C MET A 1 14.97 4.35 0.22
N ILE A 2 15.07 3.09 0.59
CA ILE A 2 13.94 2.13 0.54
C ILE A 2 13.31 2.07 1.93
N ARG A 3 11.98 2.13 2.00
CA ARG A 3 11.19 1.92 3.21
C ARG A 3 10.27 0.72 2.99
N GLU A 4 10.29 -0.24 3.91
CA GLU A 4 9.42 -1.42 3.89
C GLU A 4 8.38 -1.26 4.99
N GLU A 5 7.11 -1.50 4.65
CA GLU A 5 5.99 -1.45 5.60
C GLU A 5 5.04 -2.63 5.41
N ILE A 6 4.44 -3.07 6.51
CA ILE A 6 3.43 -4.14 6.50
C ILE A 6 2.06 -3.52 6.76
N PHE A 7 1.18 -3.61 5.78
CA PHE A 7 -0.22 -3.22 5.93
C PHE A 7 -1.10 -4.43 6.14
N SER A 8 -2.15 -4.27 6.92
CA SER A 8 -3.13 -5.33 7.14
C SER A 8 -4.55 -4.86 6.91
N GLY A 9 -5.43 -5.79 6.52
CA GLY A 9 -6.84 -5.50 6.32
C GLY A 9 -7.62 -6.65 5.73
N PHE A 10 -8.95 -6.53 5.71
CA PHE A 10 -9.83 -7.53 5.13
C PHE A 10 -9.78 -7.51 3.59
N CYS A 11 -9.36 -8.61 2.99
CA CYS A 11 -9.32 -8.78 1.55
C CYS A 11 -10.59 -9.47 1.05
N ARG A 12 -11.40 -8.74 0.28
CA ARG A 12 -12.64 -9.28 -0.32
C ARG A 12 -12.38 -10.43 -1.30
N THR A 13 -11.27 -10.39 -2.04
CA THR A 13 -10.91 -11.45 -3.00
C THR A 13 -10.60 -12.76 -2.29
N CYS A 14 -9.90 -12.70 -1.15
CA CYS A 14 -9.54 -13.88 -0.36
C CYS A 14 -10.59 -14.23 0.71
N ASN A 15 -11.57 -13.34 0.93
CA ASN A 15 -12.56 -13.42 1.99
C ASN A 15 -11.97 -13.64 3.39
N GLN A 16 -10.82 -13.03 3.67
CA GLN A 16 -10.11 -13.14 4.95
C GLN A 16 -9.20 -11.93 5.18
N ALA A 17 -8.73 -11.77 6.42
CA ALA A 17 -7.66 -10.81 6.72
C ALA A 17 -6.37 -11.19 5.98
N GLN A 18 -5.65 -10.19 5.50
CA GLN A 18 -4.33 -10.32 4.87
C GLN A 18 -3.36 -9.35 5.52
N MET A 19 -2.09 -9.74 5.58
CA MET A 19 -0.95 -8.85 5.81
C MET A 19 -0.18 -8.79 4.50
N VAL A 20 0.20 -7.59 4.07
CA VAL A 20 0.85 -7.36 2.79
C VAL A 20 2.05 -6.45 3.02
N THR A 21 3.22 -6.95 2.67
CA THR A 21 4.46 -6.17 2.64
C THR A 21 4.46 -5.24 1.42
N CYS A 22 4.85 -4.00 1.65
CA CYS A 22 4.95 -2.95 0.65
C CYS A 22 6.33 -2.30 0.74
N GLU A 23 6.98 -2.14 -0.41
CA GLU A 23 8.21 -1.37 -0.50
C GLU A 23 7.93 -0.04 -1.18
N PHE A 24 8.47 1.02 -0.58
CA PHE A 24 8.44 2.37 -1.11
C PHE A 24 9.87 2.85 -1.34
N GLU A 25 10.09 3.46 -2.49
CA GLU A 25 11.32 4.19 -2.77
C GLU A 25 11.08 5.69 -2.53
N GLN A 26 11.89 6.27 -1.66
CA GLN A 26 11.93 7.73 -1.49
C GLN A 26 12.61 8.37 -2.70
N LYS A 27 11.85 9.19 -3.41
CA LYS A 27 12.30 10.01 -4.54
C LYS A 27 12.08 11.49 -4.21
N GLY A 28 13.10 12.10 -3.60
CA GLY A 28 13.03 13.49 -3.14
C GLY A 28 12.06 13.67 -1.98
N ASP A 29 11.04 14.51 -2.20
CA ASP A 29 9.93 14.85 -1.30
C ASP A 29 8.72 13.89 -1.45
N ARG A 30 8.91 12.75 -2.12
CA ARG A 30 7.84 11.77 -2.37
C ARG A 30 8.29 10.37 -2.01
N LEU A 31 7.35 9.57 -1.50
CA LEU A 31 7.43 8.12 -1.50
C LEU A 31 6.66 7.59 -2.71
N GLU A 32 7.29 6.69 -3.46
CA GLU A 32 6.66 5.96 -4.56
C GLU A 32 6.64 4.47 -4.22
N LEU A 33 5.46 3.85 -4.26
CA LEU A 33 5.37 2.41 -4.07
C LEU A 33 6.06 1.67 -5.24
N THR A 34 7.09 0.89 -4.95
CA THR A 34 7.83 0.08 -5.93
C THR A 34 7.36 -1.37 -5.94
N GLU A 35 7.17 -1.97 -4.76
CA GLU A 35 6.77 -3.38 -4.62
C GLU A 35 5.58 -3.55 -3.67
N VAL A 36 4.73 -4.54 -3.93
CA VAL A 36 3.58 -4.88 -3.09
C VAL A 36 3.27 -6.36 -3.21
N ASP A 37 3.21 -7.06 -2.08
CA ASP A 37 2.91 -8.49 -2.03
C ASP A 37 1.39 -8.78 -2.12
N CYS A 38 0.71 -8.06 -3.01
CA CYS A 38 -0.64 -8.39 -3.45
C CYS A 38 -0.96 -7.72 -4.80
N ARG A 39 -2.04 -8.17 -5.46
CA ARG A 39 -2.43 -7.62 -6.77
C ARG A 39 -3.37 -6.42 -6.70
N TYR A 40 -3.30 -5.58 -5.66
CA TYR A 40 -4.28 -4.49 -5.48
C TYR A 40 -4.34 -3.51 -6.66
N ARG A 41 -3.21 -3.25 -7.35
CA ARG A 41 -3.15 -2.36 -8.52
C ARG A 41 -4.14 -2.74 -9.62
N LYS A 42 -4.41 -4.05 -9.77
CA LYS A 42 -5.34 -4.62 -10.76
C LYS A 42 -6.63 -5.18 -10.13
N CYS A 43 -6.82 -5.01 -8.82
CA CYS A 43 -7.95 -5.60 -8.11
C CYS A 43 -9.25 -4.82 -8.38
N ILE A 44 -10.34 -5.54 -8.66
CA ILE A 44 -11.67 -4.96 -8.86
C ILE A 44 -12.20 -4.26 -7.58
N HIS A 45 -11.73 -4.67 -6.41
CA HIS A 45 -12.11 -4.11 -5.12
C HIS A 45 -11.18 -2.97 -4.63
N LYS A 46 -10.25 -2.47 -5.48
CA LYS A 46 -9.23 -1.48 -5.09
C LYS A 46 -9.80 -0.19 -4.49
N ALA A 47 -11.03 0.19 -4.86
CA ALA A 47 -11.70 1.37 -4.33
C ALA A 47 -12.04 1.24 -2.84
N SER A 48 -12.42 0.03 -2.40
CA SER A 48 -12.80 -0.27 -1.01
C SER A 48 -11.73 -1.06 -0.25
N CYS A 49 -10.57 -1.30 -0.83
CA CYS A 49 -9.50 -2.09 -0.21
C CYS A 49 -8.79 -1.29 0.89
N GLU A 50 -8.74 -1.84 2.09
CA GLU A 50 -8.10 -1.22 3.27
C GLU A 50 -6.60 -1.03 3.08
N ILE A 51 -5.92 -2.01 2.50
CA ILE A 51 -4.48 -1.95 2.19
C ILE A 51 -4.20 -0.84 1.18
N ALA A 52 -5.02 -0.73 0.12
CA ALA A 52 -4.89 0.34 -0.87
C ALA A 52 -5.13 1.74 -0.28
N LYS A 53 -5.96 1.85 0.77
CA LYS A 53 -6.14 3.12 1.50
C LYS A 53 -4.89 3.48 2.30
N GLN A 54 -4.33 2.54 3.05
CA GLN A 54 -3.10 2.74 3.83
C GLN A 54 -1.90 3.10 2.95
N ILE A 55 -1.71 2.43 1.81
CA ILE A 55 -0.66 2.79 0.83
C ILE A 55 -0.79 4.26 0.40
N ARG A 56 -1.99 4.69 0.01
CA ARG A 56 -2.22 6.08 -0.44
C ARG A 56 -2.00 7.09 0.68
N GLN A 57 -2.37 6.74 1.91
CA GLN A 57 -2.15 7.58 3.07
C GLN A 57 -0.64 7.77 3.31
N MET A 58 0.15 6.69 3.25
CA MET A 58 1.60 6.76 3.37
C MET A 58 2.26 7.64 2.30
N GLU A 59 1.81 7.54 1.04
CA GLU A 59 2.28 8.42 -0.05
C GLU A 59 1.92 9.90 0.15
N GLN A 60 0.84 10.19 0.90
CA GLN A 60 0.39 11.55 1.21
C GLN A 60 1.10 12.14 2.42
N GLU A 61 1.16 11.41 3.53
CA GLU A 61 1.79 11.85 4.79
C GLU A 61 3.25 12.24 4.55
N TYR A 62 3.99 11.47 3.76
CA TYR A 62 5.38 11.79 3.45
C TYR A 62 5.57 13.09 2.65
N ARG A 63 4.55 13.54 1.90
CA ARG A 63 4.62 14.82 1.18
C ARG A 63 4.48 16.02 2.12
N GLU A 64 3.89 15.80 3.29
CA GLU A 64 3.64 16.83 4.30
C GLU A 64 4.78 16.91 5.35
N GLU A 65 5.70 15.95 5.33
CA GLU A 65 6.95 15.93 6.12
C GLU A 65 8.09 16.74 5.46
#